data_AF-A0A0W8FLL0-F1
#
_entry.id   AF-A0A0W8FLL0-F1
#
_cell.length_a   1.000
_cell.length_b   1.000
_cell.length_c   1.000
_cell.angle_alpha   90.00
_cell.angle_beta   90.00
_cell.angle_gamma   90.00
#
_symmetry.space_group_name_H-M   'P 1'
#
loop_
_entity.id
_entity.type
_entity.pdbx_description
1 polymer ?
#
loop_
_entity_poly.entity_id
_entity_poly.type
_entity_poly.pdbx_seq_one_letter_code
_entity_poly.pdbx_strand_id
1 'polypeptide(L)' 'MDREAQYATPEELIKIFRGLSIGSLANWRTAKRGPKYYKFGRKVVYKLEDVKNFLTDNVIRTLDQPD' A
#
# COMPACT_ATOMS: atom_id res chain seq x y z
N MET A 1 9.17 9.67 -20.94
CA MET A 1 9.27 8.43 -20.15
C MET A 1 9.04 8.84 -18.72
N ASP A 2 7.78 8.97 -18.34
CA ASP A 2 7.38 9.36 -17.00
C ASP A 2 8.00 8.38 -16.01
N ARG A 3 8.95 8.88 -15.22
CA ARG A 3 9.41 8.13 -14.06
C ARG A 3 8.24 8.13 -13.09
N GLU A 4 7.42 7.09 -13.15
CA GLU A 4 6.41 6.84 -12.12
C GLU A 4 7.09 7.01 -10.78
N ALA A 5 6.54 7.88 -9.93
CA ALA A 5 7.08 8.11 -8.60
C ALA A 5 7.10 6.76 -7.87
N GLN A 6 8.29 6.17 -7.76
CA GLN A 6 8.44 4.80 -7.24
C GLN A 6 7.96 4.70 -5.79
N TYR A 7 7.95 5.83 -5.07
CA TYR A 7 7.54 5.96 -3.69
C TYR A 7 6.39 6.96 -3.56
N ALA A 8 5.42 6.60 -2.73
CA ALA A 8 4.28 7.45 -2.38
C ALA A 8 4.16 7.56 -0.86
N THR A 9 3.86 8.76 -0.37
CA THR A 9 3.42 8.98 1.02
C THR A 9 2.07 8.30 1.26
N PRO A 10 1.67 8.05 2.53
CA PRO A 10 0.34 7.53 2.83
C PRO A 10 -0.79 8.34 2.18
N GLU A 11 -0.64 9.67 2.13
CA GLU A 11 -1.63 10.60 1.56
C GLU A 11 -1.73 10.48 0.04
N GLU A 12 -0.62 10.22 -0.65
CA GLU A 12 -0.62 9.94 -2.09
C GLU A 12 -1.14 8.53 -2.36
N LEU A 13 -0.79 7.56 -1.53
CA LEU A 13 -1.16 6.17 -1.71
C LEU A 13 -2.67 5.94 -1.67
N ILE A 14 -3.39 6.62 -0.77
CA ILE A 14 -4.86 6.55 -0.71
C ILE A 14 -5.55 7.16 -1.94
N LYS A 15 -4.88 8.09 -2.64
CA LYS A 15 -5.39 8.68 -3.90
C LYS A 15 -5.22 7.72 -5.06
N ILE A 16 -4.14 6.94 -5.05
CA ILE A 16 -3.82 5.93 -6.06
C ILE A 16 -4.69 4.68 -5.87
N PHE A 17 -4.82 4.19 -4.64
CA PHE A 17 -5.55 2.96 -4.32
C PHE A 17 -6.84 3.28 -3.56
N ARG A 18 -7.96 3.32 -4.28
CA ARG A 18 -9.28 3.49 -3.67
C ARG A 18 -9.59 2.33 -2.72
N GLY A 19 -10.06 2.65 -1.51
CA GLY A 19 -10.36 1.67 -0.46
C GLY A 19 -9.26 1.50 0.59
N LEU A 20 -8.04 2.01 0.34
CA LEU A 20 -7.05 2.17 1.40
C LEU A 20 -7.34 3.42 2.22
N SER A 21 -7.06 3.34 3.53
CA SER A 21 -7.11 4.49 4.43
C SER A 21 -5.75 4.71 5.10
N ILE A 22 -5.47 5.97 5.46
CA ILE A 22 -4.25 6.31 6.23
C ILE A 22 -4.25 5.56 7.57
N GLY A 23 -5.42 5.39 8.19
CA GLY A 23 -5.59 4.62 9.42
C GLY A 23 -5.18 3.16 9.25
N SER A 24 -5.61 2.50 8.17
CA SER A 24 -5.21 1.12 7.85
C SER A 24 -3.70 1.01 7.67
N LEU A 25 -3.10 1.93 6.90
CA LEU A 25 -1.64 1.99 6.69
C LEU A 25 -0.88 2.27 8.00
N ALA A 26 -1.42 3.08 8.90
CA ALA A 26 -0.81 3.32 10.21
C ALA A 26 -0.90 2.09 11.11
N ASN A 27 -2.08 1.45 11.17
CA ASN A 27 -2.30 0.24 11.95
C ASN A 27 -1.39 -0.89 11.49
N TRP A 28 -1.28 -1.11 10.18
CA TRP A 28 -0.36 -2.08 9.58
C TRP A 28 1.09 -1.86 10.01
N ARG A 29 1.58 -0.62 9.92
CA ARG A 29 2.95 -0.29 10.39
C ARG A 29 3.14 -0.59 11.88
N THR A 30 2.20 -0.20 12.73
CA THR A 30 2.26 -0.46 14.17
C THR A 30 2.25 -1.96 14.47
N ALA A 31 1.41 -2.71 13.74
CA ALA A 31 1.29 -4.16 13.86
C ALA A 31 2.43 -4.93 13.18
N LYS A 32 3.37 -4.25 12.50
CA LYS A 32 4.39 -4.86 11.64
C LYS A 32 3.80 -5.83 10.61
N ARG A 33 2.61 -5.53 10.12
CA ARG A 33 1.89 -6.26 9.06
C ARG A 33 1.72 -5.31 7.87
N GLY A 34 1.36 -5.83 6.70
CA GLY A 34 1.07 -5.00 5.52
C GLY A 34 2.23 -4.84 4.54
N PRO A 35 2.09 -3.92 3.57
CA PRO A 35 3.10 -3.67 2.55
C PRO A 35 4.37 -3.07 3.14
N LYS A 36 5.51 -3.31 2.49
CA LYS A 36 6.80 -2.74 2.90
C LYS A 36 6.71 -1.21 2.89
N TYR A 37 7.18 -0.61 3.96
CA TYR A 37 7.29 0.84 4.10
C TYR A 37 8.74 1.24 4.33
N TYR A 38 9.09 2.43 3.88
CA TYR A 38 10.40 3.03 4.00
C TYR A 38 10.29 4.31 4.82
N LYS A 39 11.20 4.49 5.76
CA LYS A 39 11.22 5.65 6.64
C LYS A 39 12.41 6.55 6.31
N PHE A 40 12.11 7.76 5.87
CA PHE A 40 13.09 8.80 5.59
C PHE A 40 12.95 9.91 6.65
N GLY A 41 13.70 9.76 7.74
CA GLY A 41 13.60 10.64 8.90
C GLY A 41 12.20 10.58 9.53
N ARG A 42 11.44 11.68 9.42
CA ARG A 42 10.05 11.76 9.91
C ARG A 42 9.01 11.32 8.87
N LYS A 43 9.39 11.19 7.60
CA LYS A 43 8.48 10.79 6.53
C LYS A 43 8.44 9.28 6.38
N VAL A 44 7.24 8.77 6.13
CA VAL A 44 6.99 7.38 5.77
C VAL A 44 6.50 7.36 4.34
N VAL A 45 7.05 6.46 3.54
CA VAL A 45 6.64 6.24 2.14
C VAL A 45 6.52 4.77 1.86
N TYR A 46 5.79 4.44 0.82
CA TYR A 46 5.56 3.09 0.32
C TYR A 46 6.03 3.01 -1.11
N LYS A 47 6.72 1.93 -1.46
CA LYS A 47 6.99 1.63 -2.85
C LYS A 47 5.70 1.15 -3.50
N LEU A 48 5.29 1.76 -4.61
CA LEU A 48 4.01 1.42 -5.25
C LEU A 48 3.92 -0.06 -5.62
N GLU A 49 5.03 -0.62 -6.10
CA GLU A 49 5.14 -2.04 -6.46
C GLU A 49 4.92 -2.96 -5.25
N ASP A 50 5.52 -2.65 -4.10
CA ASP A 50 5.35 -3.47 -2.89
C ASP A 50 3.90 -3.41 -2.38
N VAL A 51 3.22 -2.27 -2.55
CA VAL A 51 1.80 -2.14 -2.21
C VAL A 51 0.94 -2.95 -3.17
N LYS A 52 1.20 -2.89 -4.48
CA LYS A 52 0.49 -3.72 -5.48
C LYS A 52 0.65 -5.19 -5.16
N ASN A 53 1.89 -5.65 -4.97
CA ASN A 53 2.19 -7.05 -4.66
C ASN A 53 1.50 -7.50 -3.36
N PHE A 54 1.54 -6.67 -2.31
CA PHE A 54 0.83 -6.97 -1.08
C PHE A 54 -0.68 -7.12 -1.29
N LEU A 55 -1.29 -6.20 -2.05
CA LEU A 55 -2.73 -6.25 -2.31
C LEU A 55 -3.11 -7.47 -3.15
N THR A 56 -2.31 -7.86 -4.14
CA THR A 56 -2.55 -9.06 -4.97
C THR A 56 -2.35 -10.34 -4.18
N ASP A 57 -1.33 -10.41 -3.33
CA ASP A 57 -1.00 -11.61 -2.55
C ASP A 57 -1.99 -11.84 -1.41
N ASN A 58 -2.63 -10.78 -0.92
CA ASN A 58 -3.58 -10.81 0.20
C ASN A 58 -5.04 -10.65 -0.27
N VAL A 59 -5.33 -10.90 -1.56
CA VAL A 59 -6.72 -10.99 -2.04
C VAL A 59 -7.37 -12.21 -1.40
N ILE A 60 -8.29 -11.97 -0.47
CA ILE A 60 -9.24 -13.00 -0.08
C ILE A 60 -10.18 -13.18 -1.27
N ARG A 61 -9.98 -14.24 -2.05
CA ARG A 61 -10.95 -14.67 -3.06
C ARG A 61 -12.19 -15.13 -2.33
N THR A 62 -13.17 -14.24 -2.20
CA THR A 62 -14.50 -14.62 -1.73
C THR A 62 -15.15 -15.48 -2.81
N LEU A 63 -15.92 -16.48 -2.39
CA LEU A 63 -16.50 -17.55 -3.23
C LEU A 63 -17.33 -17.06 -4.45
N ASP A 64 -17.67 -15.76 -4.53
CA ASP A 64 -18.50 -15.16 -5.57
C ASP A 64 -17.75 -14.61 -6.80
N GLN A 65 -16.43 -14.85 -6.95
CA GLN A 65 -15.69 -14.43 -8.15
C GLN A 65 -15.45 -15.61 -9.11
N PRO A 66 -16.15 -15.69 -10.27
CA PRO A 66 -15.85 -16.69 -11.30
C PRO A 66 -14.55 -16.34 -12.06
N ASP A 67 -13.90 -17.38 -12.59
CA ASP A 67 -12.60 -17.37 -13.31
C ASP A 67 -12.55 -16.47 -14.56
#